data_AF-A0A2E2UGL1-F1
#
_entry.id   AF-A0A2E2UGL1-F1
#
_cell.length_a   1.000
_cell.length_b   1.000
_cell.length_c   1.000
_cell.angle_alpha   90.00
_cell.angle_beta   90.00
_cell.angle_gamma   90.00
#
_symmetry.space_group_name_H-M   'P 1'
#
loop_
_entity.id
_entity.type
_entity.pdbx_description
1 polymer ?
#
loop_
_entity_poly.entity_id
_entity_poly.type
_entity_poly.pdbx_seq_one_letter_code
_entity_poly.pdbx_strand_id
1 'polypeptide(L)' 'LKTQCQKFDKLFGCPFPYSMGIHQSPTDKKANKHWHMHMSFYPPLLRSSKIKKFMVGYEMFAGPQRDITPEFAAERLRKC' A
#
# COMPACT_ATOMS: atom_id res chain seq x y z
N LEU A 1 -4.43 -12.19 4.87
CA LEU A 1 -4.29 -11.81 3.44
C LEU A 1 -5.63 -11.73 2.71
N LYS A 2 -6.39 -12.84 2.60
CA LYS A 2 -7.70 -12.88 1.91
C LYS A 2 -8.62 -11.67 2.18
N THR A 3 -8.89 -11.39 3.45
CA THR A 3 -9.78 -10.27 3.85
C THR A 3 -9.28 -8.91 3.36
N GLN A 4 -7.97 -8.67 3.38
CA GLN A 4 -7.39 -7.40 2.93
C GLN A 4 -7.50 -7.24 1.42
N CYS A 5 -7.19 -8.29 0.66
CA CYS A 5 -7.35 -8.27 -0.81
C CYS A 5 -8.82 -8.05 -1.20
N GLN A 6 -9.76 -8.73 -0.54
CA GLN A 6 -11.19 -8.53 -0.80
C GLN A 6 -11.66 -7.10 -0.50
N LYS A 7 -11.14 -6.48 0.57
CA LYS A 7 -11.45 -5.07 0.89
C LYS A 7 -10.91 -4.12 -0.17
N PHE A 8 -9.73 -4.37 -0.72
CA PHE A 8 -9.22 -3.58 -1.84
C PHE A 8 -10.14 -3.68 -3.05
N ASP A 9 -10.54 -4.90 -3.46
CA ASP A 9 -11.43 -5.07 -4.63
C ASP A 9 -12.78 -4.35 -4.45
N LYS A 10 -13.33 -4.41 -3.24
CA LYS A 10 -14.59 -3.73 -2.89
C LYS A 10 -14.49 -2.20 -2.92
N LEU A 11 -13.32 -1.61 -2.64
CA LEU A 11 -13.17 -0.16 -2.52
C LEU A 11 -13.62 0.59 -3.79
N PHE A 12 -13.40 0.01 -4.96
CA PHE A 12 -13.85 0.54 -6.24
C PHE A 12 -14.67 -0.45 -7.08
N GLY A 13 -15.08 -1.59 -6.50
CA GLY A 13 -15.88 -2.60 -7.18
C GLY A 13 -15.18 -3.24 -8.39
N CYS A 14 -13.86 -3.38 -8.35
CA CYS A 14 -13.06 -3.94 -9.43
C CYS A 14 -11.82 -4.65 -8.88
N PRO A 15 -11.21 -5.61 -9.60
CA PRO A 15 -9.93 -6.17 -9.23
C PRO A 15 -8.90 -5.05 -9.00
N PHE A 16 -8.38 -4.97 -7.78
CA PHE A 16 -7.58 -3.84 -7.36
C PHE A 16 -6.10 -4.12 -7.64
N PRO A 17 -5.43 -3.35 -8.52
CA PRO A 17 -4.02 -3.56 -8.83
C PRO A 17 -3.14 -3.12 -7.65
N TYR A 18 -2.10 -3.89 -7.32
CA TYR A 18 -1.09 -3.49 -6.33
C TYR A 18 0.23 -4.21 -6.58
N SER A 19 1.33 -3.62 -6.12
CA SER A 19 2.57 -4.33 -5.84
C SER A 19 2.64 -4.63 -4.34
N MET A 20 3.10 -5.82 -3.96
CA MET A 20 3.24 -6.22 -2.56
C MET A 20 4.50 -7.04 -2.34
N GLY A 21 5.01 -7.03 -1.11
CA GLY A 21 6.24 -7.73 -0.77
C GLY A 21 6.38 -7.93 0.73
N ILE A 22 7.26 -8.87 1.09
CA ILE A 22 7.59 -9.21 2.47
C ILE A 22 8.95 -8.60 2.81
N HIS A 23 9.01 -7.87 3.91
CA HIS A 23 10.26 -7.48 4.53
C HIS A 23 10.46 -8.36 5.75
N GLN A 24 11.43 -9.27 5.65
CA GLN A 24 11.90 -10.12 6.73
C GLN A 24 13.33 -9.73 7.11
N SER A 25 13.82 -10.22 8.24
CA SER A 25 15.23 -10.01 8.61
C SER A 25 16.18 -10.54 7.54
N PRO A 26 17.35 -9.91 7.35
CA PRO A 26 18.38 -10.43 6.46
C PRO A 26 18.76 -11.88 6.78
N THR A 27 19.11 -12.65 5.76
CA THR A 27 19.54 -14.06 5.88
C THR A 27 21.05 -14.18 6.13
N ASP A 28 21.63 -13.25 6.89
CA ASP A 28 23.08 -13.10 7.12
C ASP A 28 23.60 -13.87 8.34
N LYS A 29 22.79 -14.80 8.88
CA LYS A 29 23.06 -15.62 10.08
C LYS A 29 23.27 -14.81 11.37
N LYS A 30 22.95 -13.53 11.40
CA LYS A 30 22.93 -12.72 12.63
C LYS A 30 21.59 -12.87 13.36
N ALA A 31 21.59 -12.51 14.64
CA ALA A 31 20.40 -12.64 15.48
C ALA A 31 19.25 -11.69 15.10
N ASN A 32 19.55 -10.51 14.51
CA ASN A 32 18.58 -9.55 13.95
C ASN A 32 17.34 -9.27 14.82
N LYS A 33 17.47 -9.29 16.16
CA LYS A 33 16.35 -9.22 17.14
C LYS A 33 15.47 -7.96 17.04
N HIS A 34 15.96 -6.91 16.39
CA HIS A 34 15.23 -5.66 16.17
C HIS A 34 14.31 -5.70 14.95
N TRP A 35 14.39 -6.75 14.12
CA TRP A 35 13.53 -6.90 12.95
C TRP A 35 12.17 -7.49 13.32
N HIS A 36 11.12 -6.98 12.67
CA HIS A 36 9.80 -7.57 12.69
C HIS A 36 9.34 -7.79 11.24
N MET A 37 9.04 -9.06 10.93
CA MET A 37 8.48 -9.42 9.63
C MET A 37 7.18 -8.66 9.38
N HIS A 38 7.06 -8.04 8.21
CA HIS A 38 5.81 -7.42 7.77
C HIS A 38 5.65 -7.53 6.27
N MET A 39 4.42 -7.32 5.81
CA MET A 39 4.06 -7.26 4.40
C MET A 39 3.52 -5.87 4.07
N SER A 40 4.00 -5.31 2.97
CA SER A 40 3.61 -3.99 2.49
C SER A 40 2.85 -4.10 1.17
N PHE A 41 1.82 -3.27 1.01
CA PHE A 41 1.03 -3.17 -0.22
C PHE A 41 1.10 -1.73 -0.75
N TYR A 42 1.35 -1.59 -2.05
CA TYR A 42 1.42 -0.31 -2.76
C TYR A 42 0.38 -0.26 -3.90
N PRO A 43 -0.89 0.00 -3.55
CA PRO A 43 -1.98 0.22 -4.52
C PRO A 43 -1.86 1.57 -5.25
N PRO A 44 -2.05 1.66 -6.59
CA PRO A 44 -1.96 2.92 -7.32
C PRO A 44 -3.31 3.64 -7.50
N LEU A 45 -4.48 2.99 -7.33
CA LEU A 45 -5.79 3.66 -7.51
C LEU A 45 -6.06 4.64 -6.36
N LEU A 46 -6.54 5.84 -6.68
CA LEU A 46 -6.71 6.94 -5.71
C LEU A 46 -8.16 7.41 -5.58
N ARG A 47 -8.80 7.81 -6.68
CA ARG A 47 -10.14 8.44 -6.65
C ARG A 47 -11.25 7.52 -7.16
N SER A 48 -10.94 6.60 -8.07
CA SER A 48 -11.87 5.64 -8.65
C SER A 48 -11.11 4.47 -9.30
N SER A 49 -11.84 3.50 -9.86
CA SER A 49 -11.27 2.41 -10.67
C SER A 49 -10.49 2.87 -11.90
N LYS A 50 -10.66 4.13 -12.33
CA LYS A 50 -10.00 4.70 -13.52
C LYS A 50 -8.91 5.72 -13.20
N ILE A 51 -8.83 6.22 -11.95
CA ILE A 51 -7.94 7.33 -11.58
C ILE A 51 -6.88 6.86 -10.59
N LYS A 52 -5.63 6.89 -11.05
CA LYS A 52 -4.43 6.49 -10.29
C LYS A 52 -3.69 7.69 -9.69
N LYS A 53 -2.94 7.46 -8.62
CA LYS A 53 -1.83 8.31 -8.18
C LYS A 53 -0.65 8.07 -9.13
N PHE A 54 -0.04 9.16 -9.58
CA PHE A 54 1.22 9.14 -10.31
C PHE A 54 2.30 9.67 -9.38
N MET A 55 3.35 8.87 -9.14
CA MET A 55 4.56 9.31 -8.43
C MET A 55 5.58 9.75 -9.47
N VAL A 56 5.53 11.02 -9.85
CA VAL A 56 6.33 11.61 -10.94
C VAL A 56 6.79 13.01 -10.53
N GLY A 57 7.56 13.71 -11.37
CA GLY A 57 7.88 15.12 -11.15
C GLY A 57 8.55 15.36 -9.79
N TYR A 58 7.86 16.05 -8.88
CA TYR A 58 8.36 16.34 -7.54
C TYR A 58 8.74 15.07 -6.76
N GLU A 59 7.91 14.03 -6.81
CA GLU A 59 8.16 12.79 -6.08
C GLU A 59 9.39 12.02 -6.56
N MET A 60 9.86 12.26 -7.79
CA MET A 60 11.08 11.62 -8.31
C MET A 60 12.37 12.32 -7.86
N PHE A 61 12.32 13.62 -7.53
CA PHE A 61 13.52 14.44 -7.31
C PHE A 61 13.57 15.15 -5.95
N ALA A 62 12.51 15.09 -5.15
CA ALA A 62 12.45 15.75 -3.85
C ALA A 62 11.99 14.79 -2.74
N GLY A 63 10.72 14.41 -2.71
CA GLY A 63 10.19 13.54 -1.66
C GLY A 63 8.77 13.07 -1.91
N PRO A 64 8.31 12.01 -1.22
CA PRO A 64 7.00 11.43 -1.43
C PRO A 64 5.88 12.39 -1.01
N GLN A 65 4.86 12.53 -1.87
CA GLN A 65 3.68 13.36 -1.62
C GLN A 65 2.40 12.50 -1.73
N ARG A 66 1.40 12.85 -0.92
CA ARG A 66 0.07 12.23 -0.94
C ARG A 66 -1.03 13.29 -0.90
N ASP A 67 -2.11 13.03 -1.64
CA ASP A 67 -3.30 13.90 -1.71
C ASP A 67 -4.29 13.66 -0.57
N ILE A 68 -4.26 12.47 0.06
CA ILE A 68 -5.17 12.07 1.13
C ILE A 68 -4.40 11.63 2.37
N THR A 69 -5.03 11.74 3.53
CA THR A 69 -4.41 11.31 4.79
C THR A 69 -4.56 9.79 5.01
N PRO A 70 -3.67 9.16 5.79
CA PRO A 70 -3.81 7.75 6.16
C PRO A 70 -5.12 7.44 6.91
N GLU A 71 -5.60 8.36 7.75
CA GLU A 71 -6.83 8.19 8.54
C GLU A 71 -8.06 8.09 7.63
N PHE A 72 -8.14 8.99 6.64
CA PHE A 72 -9.20 8.98 5.63
C PHE A 72 -9.17 7.70 4.79
N ALA A 73 -7.99 7.29 4.31
CA ALA A 73 -7.84 6.05 3.54
C ALA A 73 -8.26 4.81 4.36
N ALA A 74 -7.83 4.74 5.62
CA ALA A 74 -8.15 3.64 6.51
C ALA A 74 -9.65 3.60 6.86
N GLU A 75 -10.30 4.75 7.03
CA GLU A 75 -11.75 4.82 7.26
C GLU A 75 -12.53 4.26 6.08
N ARG A 76 -12.17 4.66 4.84
CA ARG A 76 -12.81 4.12 3.63
C ARG A 76 -12.66 2.60 3.53
N LEU A 77 -11.47 2.06 3.77
CA LEU A 77 -11.22 0.61 3.75
C LEU A 77 -11.98 -0.14 4.86
N ARG A 78 -12.27 0.50 6.00
CA ARG A 78 -13.10 -0.11 7.05
C ARG A 78 -14.58 -0.19 6.67
N LYS A 79 -15.07 0.72 5.83
CA LYS A 79 -16.46 0.78 5.35
C LYS A 79 -16.76 -0.19 4.18
N CYS A 80 -15.74 -0.84 3.61
CA CYS A 80 -15.86 -1.87 2.56
C CYS A 80 -16.01 -3.30 3.14
#